data_AF-A0AAE7JBM7-F1
#
_entry.id   AF-A0AAE7JBM7-F1
#
_cell.length_a   1.000
_cell.length_b   1.000
_cell.length_c   1.000
_cell.angle_alpha   90.00
_cell.angle_beta   90.00
_cell.angle_gamma   90.00
#
_symmetry.space_group_name_H-M   'P 1'
#
loop_
_entity.id
_entity.type
_entity.pdbx_description
1 polymer ?
#
loop_
_entity_poly.entity_id
_entity_poly.type
_entity_poly.pdbx_seq_one_letter_code
_entity_poly.pdbx_strand_id
1 'polypeptide(L)'
;MATTTAPTAGRALPQPTDLLLVQRGDTPYKAPAEALKAYMLSPATAAAIGAIKPGTNLSVDADGTLHAAISGALTYRGAIDPTSAEAPAGAAVGDVYLASAAGVALASWSGIAGAEIAQGDLLLFDGSNWSTNAALGPDGAGVVQVRVNAPLSVDASDPAQPLLAVALATSETSGVVQLADAAALAAGTAERVVDAAQLQAAMASAQPAGNYMPLDISTLPALP
;
A
#
# COMPACT_ATOMS: atom_id res chain seq x y z
N MET A 1 -0.84 -24.39 92.22
CA MET A 1 -1.30 -24.30 90.82
C MET A 1 -1.15 -22.86 90.37
N ALA A 2 -0.24 -22.57 89.45
CA ALA A 2 -0.12 -21.25 88.84
C ALA A 2 -0.19 -21.43 87.32
N THR A 3 -1.26 -20.90 86.75
CA THR A 3 -1.60 -20.90 85.33
C THR A 3 -0.63 -20.01 84.54
N THR A 4 -0.03 -20.57 83.49
CA THR A 4 0.78 -19.81 82.51
C THR A 4 -0.13 -19.34 81.39
N THR A 5 -0.34 -18.02 81.27
CA THR A 5 -0.90 -17.39 80.07
C THR A 5 0.25 -16.83 79.24
N ALA A 6 0.48 -17.39 78.06
CA ALA A 6 1.40 -16.82 77.07
C ALA A 6 0.70 -15.69 76.29
N PRO A 7 1.28 -14.48 76.18
CA PRO A 7 0.70 -13.45 75.34
C PRO A 7 1.06 -13.71 73.86
N THR A 8 0.03 -13.80 73.02
CA THR A 8 0.16 -13.76 71.56
C THR A 8 0.65 -12.36 71.15
N ALA A 9 1.94 -12.22 70.88
CA ALA A 9 2.51 -10.99 70.35
C ALA A 9 2.11 -10.82 68.89
N GLY A 10 1.30 -9.80 68.60
CA GLY A 10 1.10 -9.32 67.24
C GLY A 10 2.45 -8.97 66.62
N ARG A 11 2.71 -9.51 65.42
CA ARG A 11 4.00 -9.35 64.72
C ARG A 11 4.19 -7.88 64.36
N ALA A 12 5.02 -7.18 65.14
CA ALA A 12 5.41 -5.81 64.86
C ALA A 12 6.12 -5.73 63.50
N LEU A 13 5.87 -4.67 62.74
CA LEU A 13 6.62 -4.38 61.52
C LEU A 13 8.09 -4.14 61.91
N PRO A 14 9.05 -4.70 61.16
CA PRO A 14 10.47 -4.57 61.49
C PRO A 14 10.88 -3.09 61.52
N GLN A 15 11.60 -2.71 62.57
CA GLN A 15 12.14 -1.37 62.75
C GLN A 15 13.46 -1.21 61.97
N PRO A 16 13.88 0.02 61.60
CA PRO A 16 15.14 0.25 60.87
C PRO A 16 16.39 -0.30 61.58
N THR A 17 16.34 -0.38 62.91
CA THR A 17 17.39 -0.94 63.78
C THR A 17 17.32 -2.45 63.93
N ASP A 18 16.25 -3.09 63.45
CA ASP A 18 16.11 -4.53 63.55
C ASP A 18 17.16 -5.20 62.66
N LEU A 19 17.84 -6.18 63.25
CA LEU A 19 18.77 -7.03 62.55
C LEU A 19 17.99 -8.13 61.85
N LEU A 20 18.02 -8.13 60.52
CA LEU A 20 17.53 -9.24 59.74
C LEU A 20 18.66 -10.28 59.64
N LEU A 21 18.46 -11.44 60.26
CA LEU A 21 19.34 -12.59 60.04
C LEU A 21 18.86 -13.30 58.78
N VAL A 22 19.71 -13.30 57.75
CA VAL A 22 19.54 -14.16 56.58
C VAL A 22 20.61 -15.24 56.64
N GLN A 23 20.17 -16.50 56.70
CA GLN A 23 21.06 -17.64 56.68
C GLN A 23 21.13 -18.19 55.25
N ARG A 24 22.34 -18.24 54.69
CA ARG A 24 22.62 -18.97 53.43
C ARG A 24 23.59 -20.10 53.78
N GLY A 25 23.12 -21.34 53.75
CA GLY A 25 23.88 -22.48 54.27
C GLY A 25 24.15 -22.33 55.76
N ASP A 26 25.41 -22.54 56.20
CA ASP A 26 25.82 -22.45 57.61
C ASP A 26 26.44 -21.09 57.99
N THR A 27 26.51 -20.14 57.06
CA THR A 27 27.09 -18.82 57.32
C THR A 27 25.99 -17.79 57.58
N PRO A 28 25.86 -17.26 58.81
CA PRO A 28 24.90 -16.21 59.10
C PRO A 28 25.40 -14.85 58.59
N TYR A 29 24.57 -14.17 57.79
CA TYR A 29 24.81 -12.78 57.39
C TYR A 29 23.91 -11.85 58.20
N LYS A 30 24.50 -10.78 58.75
CA LYS A 30 23.79 -9.75 59.53
C LYS A 30 23.93 -8.41 58.82
N ALA A 31 22.81 -7.77 58.52
CA ALA A 31 22.75 -6.40 58.05
C ALA A 31 21.60 -5.67 58.77
N PRO A 32 21.74 -4.37 59.10
CA PRO A 32 20.61 -3.58 59.55
C PRO A 32 19.58 -3.48 58.42
N ALA A 33 18.29 -3.43 58.76
CA ALA A 33 17.21 -3.33 57.77
C ALA A 33 17.39 -2.14 56.80
N GLU A 34 17.95 -1.02 57.28
CA GLU A 34 18.25 0.16 56.45
C GLU A 34 19.30 -0.13 55.35
N ALA A 35 20.30 -0.97 55.64
CA ALA A 35 21.30 -1.35 54.63
C ALA A 35 20.68 -2.26 53.55
N LEU A 36 19.65 -3.03 53.89
CA LEU A 36 18.91 -3.87 52.94
C LEU A 36 17.94 -3.05 52.08
N LYS A 37 17.45 -1.93 52.59
CA LYS A 37 16.56 -1.01 51.87
C LYS A 37 17.22 -0.40 50.63
N ALA A 38 18.54 -0.19 50.66
CA ALA A 38 19.32 0.25 49.49
C ALA A 38 19.32 -0.78 48.34
N TYR A 39 19.02 -2.05 48.63
CA TYR A 39 18.89 -3.12 47.63
C TYR A 39 17.44 -3.37 47.21
N MET A 40 16.47 -2.68 47.81
CA MET A 40 15.08 -2.72 47.37
C MET A 40 14.87 -1.65 46.31
N LEU A 41 14.61 -2.06 45.07
CA LEU A 41 14.28 -1.09 44.03
C LEU A 41 12.88 -0.52 44.28
N SER A 42 12.81 0.79 44.54
CA SER A 42 11.54 1.51 44.60
C SER A 42 10.93 1.62 43.20
N PRO A 43 9.59 1.53 43.04
CA PRO A 43 8.95 1.78 41.75
C PRO A 43 9.30 3.18 41.23
N ALA A 44 9.52 3.29 39.91
CA ALA A 44 9.64 4.59 39.27
C ALA A 44 8.33 5.37 39.40
N THR A 45 8.44 6.68 39.62
CA THR A 45 7.31 7.60 39.61
C THR A 45 7.63 8.80 38.73
N ALA A 46 6.65 9.67 38.46
CA ALA A 46 6.89 10.90 37.72
C ALA A 46 7.93 11.83 38.39
N ALA A 47 8.17 11.67 39.69
CA ALA A 47 9.07 12.52 40.48
C ALA A 47 10.35 11.82 40.96
N ALA A 48 10.51 10.51 40.71
CA ALA A 48 11.65 9.74 41.21
C ALA A 48 12.06 8.62 40.25
N ILE A 49 13.36 8.55 39.98
CA ILE A 49 13.98 7.42 39.28
C ILE A 49 13.81 6.16 40.14
N GLY A 50 13.38 5.07 39.54
CA GLY A 50 13.14 3.80 40.22
C GLY A 50 13.08 2.63 39.23
N ALA A 51 12.78 1.43 39.73
CA ALA A 51 12.55 0.28 38.89
C ALA A 51 11.22 0.39 38.15
N ILE A 52 11.25 -0.02 36.89
CA ILE A 52 10.06 -0.28 36.09
C ILE A 52 9.97 -1.78 35.85
N LYS A 53 8.75 -2.32 35.86
CA LYS A 53 8.47 -3.65 35.32
C LYS A 53 7.93 -3.46 33.91
N PRO A 54 8.62 -3.93 32.86
CA PRO A 54 8.11 -3.85 31.49
C PRO A 54 6.74 -4.53 31.39
N GLY A 55 5.79 -3.85 30.74
CA GLY A 55 4.49 -4.40 30.40
C GLY A 55 4.51 -5.12 29.06
N THR A 56 3.32 -5.49 28.56
CA THR A 56 3.18 -6.04 27.21
C THR A 56 3.71 -5.06 26.16
N ASN A 57 4.38 -5.57 25.13
CA ASN A 57 4.98 -4.79 24.04
C ASN A 57 6.05 -3.79 24.50
N LEU A 58 6.74 -4.08 25.59
CA LEU A 58 7.93 -3.35 26.03
C LEU A 58 9.05 -4.35 26.34
N SER A 59 10.25 -4.06 25.86
CA SER A 59 11.47 -4.85 26.08
C SER A 59 12.56 -3.97 26.69
N VAL A 60 13.47 -4.63 27.41
CA VAL A 60 14.64 -3.98 28.03
C VAL A 60 15.89 -4.66 27.52
N ASP A 61 16.80 -3.86 26.95
CA ASP A 61 18.09 -4.32 26.46
C ASP A 61 19.06 -4.64 27.61
N ALA A 62 20.16 -5.33 27.31
CA ALA A 62 21.17 -5.69 28.30
C ALA A 62 21.84 -4.47 29.00
N ASP A 63 21.80 -3.30 28.36
CA ASP A 63 22.27 -2.02 28.91
C ASP A 63 21.20 -1.29 29.77
N GLY A 64 19.99 -1.84 29.86
CA GLY A 64 18.87 -1.26 30.60
C GLY A 64 17.97 -0.32 29.80
N THR A 65 18.18 -0.18 28.49
CA THR A 65 17.32 0.66 27.63
C THR A 65 15.94 0.04 27.44
N LEU A 66 14.86 0.80 27.72
CA LEU A 66 13.48 0.39 27.45
C LEU A 66 13.05 0.83 26.05
N HIS A 67 12.54 -0.09 25.23
CA HIS A 67 11.94 0.23 23.94
C HIS A 67 10.61 -0.51 23.71
N ALA A 68 9.83 -0.04 22.74
CA ALA A 68 8.56 -0.66 22.37
C ALA A 68 8.81 -1.92 21.52
N ALA A 69 8.24 -3.04 21.96
CA ALA A 69 8.20 -4.32 21.26
C ALA A 69 6.80 -4.55 20.67
N ILE A 70 6.42 -3.75 19.67
CA ILE A 70 5.10 -3.88 19.04
C ILE A 70 5.17 -5.02 18.02
N SER A 71 4.56 -6.17 18.36
CA SER A 71 4.42 -7.28 17.42
C SER A 71 3.64 -6.84 16.18
N GLY A 72 4.26 -6.96 15.00
CA GLY A 72 3.65 -6.58 13.71
C GLY A 72 3.88 -5.14 13.27
N ALA A 73 4.70 -4.35 13.97
CA ALA A 73 5.14 -3.06 13.45
C ALA A 73 6.15 -3.24 12.31
N LEU A 74 5.95 -2.53 11.21
CA LEU A 74 6.93 -2.47 10.12
C LEU A 74 8.06 -1.51 10.52
N THR A 75 9.28 -2.02 10.58
CA THR A 75 10.48 -1.24 10.89
C THR A 75 11.28 -1.04 9.61
N TYR A 76 11.32 0.19 9.10
CA TYR A 76 12.14 0.49 7.94
C TYR A 76 13.63 0.53 8.32
N ARG A 77 14.44 -0.30 7.65
CA ARG A 77 15.88 -0.48 7.92
C ARG A 77 16.78 0.16 6.87
N GLY A 78 16.22 0.71 5.80
CA GLY A 78 16.96 1.38 4.73
C GLY A 78 16.87 0.67 3.39
N ALA A 79 17.74 1.06 2.46
CA ALA A 79 17.86 0.43 1.14
C ALA A 79 19.03 -0.57 1.11
N ILE A 80 18.89 -1.64 0.34
CA ILE A 80 19.89 -2.70 0.18
C ILE A 80 19.80 -3.32 -1.21
N ASP A 81 20.92 -3.78 -1.76
CA ASP A 81 20.97 -4.50 -3.03
C ASP A 81 20.92 -6.01 -2.77
N PRO A 82 19.78 -6.69 -2.98
CA PRO A 82 19.64 -8.11 -2.69
C PRO A 82 20.41 -9.02 -3.68
N THR A 83 20.95 -8.45 -4.76
CA THR A 83 21.69 -9.18 -5.80
C THR A 83 23.18 -9.27 -5.51
N SER A 84 23.71 -8.37 -4.66
CA SER A 84 25.12 -8.28 -4.33
C SER A 84 25.41 -8.29 -2.82
N ALA A 85 24.42 -7.98 -1.98
CA ALA A 85 24.53 -8.01 -0.53
C ALA A 85 23.74 -9.17 0.07
N GLU A 86 24.38 -9.87 1.00
CA GLU A 86 23.76 -10.94 1.79
C GLU A 86 22.62 -10.39 2.66
N ALA A 87 21.62 -11.24 2.90
CA ALA A 87 20.50 -10.88 3.77
C ALA A 87 21.01 -10.60 5.21
N PRO A 88 20.50 -9.56 5.89
CA PRO A 88 20.92 -9.23 7.26
C PRO A 88 20.70 -10.41 8.23
N ALA A 89 21.79 -10.93 8.81
CA ALA A 89 21.77 -12.11 9.69
C ALA A 89 20.99 -11.93 11.01
N GLY A 90 20.68 -10.69 11.39
CA GLY A 90 19.92 -10.33 12.59
C GLY A 90 18.59 -9.65 12.31
N ALA A 91 17.97 -9.94 11.15
CA ALA A 91 16.66 -9.39 10.82
C ALA A 91 15.61 -9.82 11.86
N ALA A 92 14.82 -8.87 12.34
CA ALA A 92 13.71 -9.10 13.24
C ALA A 92 12.38 -9.10 12.45
N VAL A 93 11.37 -9.81 12.96
CA VAL A 93 10.04 -9.80 12.35
C VAL A 93 9.54 -8.35 12.17
N GLY A 94 9.06 -8.04 10.96
CA GLY A 94 8.61 -6.71 10.59
C GLY A 94 9.72 -5.79 10.06
N ASP A 95 10.98 -6.24 9.99
CA ASP A 95 12.02 -5.47 9.30
C ASP A 95 11.71 -5.35 7.80
N VAL A 96 11.82 -4.13 7.29
CA VAL A 96 11.56 -3.78 5.89
C VAL A 96 12.77 -3.08 5.30
N TYR A 97 13.24 -3.57 4.16
CA TYR A 97 14.24 -2.90 3.32
C TYR A 97 13.64 -2.51 1.96
N LEU A 98 14.21 -1.48 1.32
CA LEU A 98 13.95 -1.17 -0.10
C LEU A 98 15.05 -1.78 -0.98
N ALA A 99 14.68 -2.49 -2.03
CA ALA A 99 15.63 -2.99 -3.02
C ALA A 99 16.25 -1.82 -3.79
N SER A 100 17.56 -1.61 -3.68
CA SER A 100 18.26 -0.50 -4.36
C SER A 100 18.63 -0.80 -5.82
N ALA A 101 18.57 -2.06 -6.24
CA ALA A 101 18.86 -2.53 -7.60
C ALA A 101 17.90 -3.66 -7.99
N ALA A 102 17.75 -3.88 -9.29
CA ALA A 102 16.96 -4.98 -9.85
C ALA A 102 17.85 -6.18 -10.20
N GLY A 103 17.30 -7.39 -10.10
CA GLY A 103 17.95 -8.64 -10.49
C GLY A 103 17.65 -9.80 -9.54
N VAL A 104 18.36 -10.91 -9.73
CA VAL A 104 18.16 -12.15 -8.97
C VAL A 104 18.69 -12.04 -7.55
N ALA A 105 17.83 -12.30 -6.55
CA ALA A 105 18.22 -12.28 -5.15
C ALA A 105 19.20 -13.42 -4.79
N LEU A 106 20.19 -13.10 -3.96
CA LEU A 106 21.17 -14.06 -3.44
C LEU A 106 20.52 -15.15 -2.57
N ALA A 107 21.19 -16.29 -2.45
CA ALA A 107 20.70 -17.47 -1.71
C ALA A 107 20.43 -17.20 -0.22
N SER A 108 21.06 -16.18 0.36
CA SER A 108 20.86 -15.76 1.74
C SER A 108 19.47 -15.20 2.03
N TRP A 109 18.77 -14.72 1.01
CA TRP A 109 17.44 -14.14 1.15
C TRP A 109 16.38 -15.25 1.19
N SER A 110 16.31 -15.99 2.31
CA SER A 110 15.36 -17.10 2.49
C SER A 110 13.94 -16.70 2.08
N GLY A 111 13.25 -17.54 1.32
CA GLY A 111 11.91 -17.24 0.79
C GLY A 111 11.87 -16.53 -0.57
N ILE A 112 12.86 -15.70 -0.88
CA ILE A 112 12.98 -15.00 -2.19
C ILE A 112 14.27 -15.33 -2.95
N ALA A 113 15.10 -16.24 -2.43
CA ALA A 113 16.34 -16.68 -3.04
C ALA A 113 16.10 -17.15 -4.49
N GLY A 114 16.84 -16.58 -5.44
CA GLY A 114 16.69 -16.89 -6.87
C GLY A 114 15.48 -16.23 -7.56
N ALA A 115 14.68 -15.44 -6.85
CA ALA A 115 13.60 -14.65 -7.45
C ALA A 115 14.17 -13.36 -8.09
N GLU A 116 13.53 -12.92 -9.17
CA GLU A 116 13.75 -11.60 -9.76
C GLU A 116 13.14 -10.52 -8.86
N ILE A 117 13.96 -9.56 -8.45
CA ILE A 117 13.57 -8.41 -7.63
C ILE A 117 13.61 -7.15 -8.49
N ALA A 118 12.59 -6.30 -8.40
CA ALA A 118 12.60 -5.00 -9.04
C ALA A 118 13.26 -3.95 -8.13
N GLN A 119 13.92 -2.97 -8.75
CA GLN A 119 14.40 -1.80 -8.01
C GLN A 119 13.20 -1.06 -7.39
N GLY A 120 13.27 -0.78 -6.10
CA GLY A 120 12.20 -0.15 -5.32
C GLY A 120 11.26 -1.12 -4.61
N ASP A 121 11.41 -2.44 -4.79
CA ASP A 121 10.62 -3.43 -4.08
C ASP A 121 10.82 -3.34 -2.56
N LEU A 122 9.72 -3.56 -1.82
CA LEU A 122 9.78 -3.74 -0.36
C LEU A 122 10.12 -5.19 -0.04
N LEU A 123 11.21 -5.37 0.73
CA LEU A 123 11.68 -6.65 1.24
C LEU A 123 11.29 -6.74 2.72
N LEU A 124 10.28 -7.56 3.03
CA LEU A 124 9.74 -7.72 4.38
C LEU A 124 10.19 -9.06 4.98
N PHE A 125 10.74 -9.03 6.19
CA PHE A 125 11.04 -10.22 6.96
C PHE A 125 9.89 -10.59 7.91
N ASP A 126 9.34 -11.79 7.78
CA ASP A 126 8.23 -12.29 8.61
C ASP A 126 8.70 -12.98 9.92
N GLY A 127 10.01 -13.01 10.16
CA GLY A 127 10.64 -13.73 11.27
C GLY A 127 11.26 -15.06 10.87
N SER A 128 11.04 -15.55 9.65
CA SER A 128 11.64 -16.78 9.12
C SER A 128 12.05 -16.64 7.65
N ASN A 129 11.22 -15.98 6.85
CA ASN A 129 11.42 -15.77 5.43
C ASN A 129 11.32 -14.28 5.08
N TRP A 130 12.05 -13.92 4.04
CA TRP A 130 11.83 -12.70 3.30
C TRP A 130 10.68 -12.90 2.32
N SER A 131 9.93 -11.83 2.12
CA SER A 131 8.91 -11.71 1.08
C SER A 131 9.16 -10.42 0.34
N THR A 132 9.00 -10.43 -0.97
CA THR A 132 8.96 -9.21 -1.74
C THR A 132 7.52 -8.78 -1.89
N ASN A 133 7.32 -7.47 -1.96
CA ASN A 133 6.12 -6.91 -2.54
C ASN A 133 4.82 -7.17 -1.73
N ALA A 134 4.89 -7.01 -0.41
CA ALA A 134 3.79 -7.18 0.55
C ALA A 134 2.54 -6.30 0.32
N ALA A 135 2.51 -5.48 -0.74
CA ALA A 135 1.34 -4.68 -1.11
C ALA A 135 0.96 -4.73 -2.61
N LEU A 136 1.82 -5.18 -3.54
CA LEU A 136 1.52 -5.08 -4.97
C LEU A 136 1.65 -6.39 -5.76
N GLY A 137 2.23 -7.48 -5.27
CA GLY A 137 2.35 -8.74 -6.02
C GLY A 137 3.10 -8.65 -7.38
N PRO A 138 3.57 -9.76 -7.96
CA PRO A 138 4.20 -9.75 -9.29
C PRO A 138 3.28 -9.17 -10.39
N ASP A 139 1.98 -9.12 -10.08
CA ASP A 139 0.89 -8.64 -10.92
C ASP A 139 0.30 -7.31 -10.42
N GLY A 140 1.11 -6.43 -9.80
CA GLY A 140 0.80 -5.03 -9.45
C GLY A 140 -0.68 -4.71 -9.26
N ALA A 141 -1.19 -4.61 -8.02
CA ALA A 141 -2.60 -4.27 -7.74
C ALA A 141 -3.11 -3.06 -8.58
N GLY A 142 -3.72 -3.35 -9.73
CA GLY A 142 -3.91 -2.40 -10.83
C GLY A 142 -4.23 -3.11 -12.15
N VAL A 143 -4.40 -2.34 -13.23
CA VAL A 143 -4.62 -2.90 -14.57
C VAL A 143 -3.30 -3.48 -15.08
N VAL A 144 -3.18 -4.81 -15.07
CA VAL A 144 -1.96 -5.52 -15.51
C VAL A 144 -1.84 -5.63 -17.02
N GLN A 145 -2.96 -5.61 -17.75
CA GLN A 145 -2.98 -5.67 -19.20
C GLN A 145 -4.31 -5.18 -19.77
N VAL A 146 -4.25 -4.35 -20.81
CA VAL A 146 -5.41 -4.01 -21.64
C VAL A 146 -5.23 -4.64 -23.01
N ARG A 147 -6.12 -5.57 -23.37
CA ARG A 147 -6.17 -6.17 -24.71
C ARG A 147 -7.31 -5.52 -25.49
N VAL A 148 -7.00 -5.06 -26.70
CA VAL A 148 -7.97 -4.44 -27.59
C VAL A 148 -7.85 -5.01 -29.00
N ASN A 149 -8.96 -4.97 -29.73
CA ASN A 149 -9.01 -5.24 -31.16
C ASN A 149 -9.50 -3.97 -31.86
N ALA A 150 -9.25 -3.88 -33.18
CA ALA A 150 -9.78 -2.81 -34.01
C ALA A 150 -11.30 -2.63 -33.76
N PRO A 151 -11.80 -1.40 -33.58
CA PRO A 151 -11.11 -0.12 -33.86
C PRO A 151 -10.21 0.43 -32.74
N LEU A 152 -10.09 -0.25 -31.61
CA LEU A 152 -9.23 0.21 -30.52
C LEU A 152 -7.79 -0.27 -30.74
N SER A 153 -6.83 0.60 -30.45
CA SER A 153 -5.40 0.28 -30.48
C SER A 153 -4.71 0.81 -29.23
N VAL A 154 -3.72 0.07 -28.76
CA VAL A 154 -2.83 0.49 -27.67
C VAL A 154 -1.49 0.83 -28.28
N ASP A 155 -1.04 2.07 -28.08
CA ASP A 155 0.36 2.44 -28.27
C ASP A 155 1.09 2.25 -26.94
N ALA A 156 1.97 1.25 -26.91
CA ALA A 156 2.77 0.89 -25.74
C ALA A 156 4.25 1.28 -25.91
N SER A 157 4.55 2.26 -26.76
CA SER A 157 5.92 2.75 -26.96
C SER A 157 6.54 3.30 -25.66
N ASP A 158 5.71 3.87 -24.78
CA ASP A 158 6.04 4.10 -23.37
C ASP A 158 5.19 3.17 -22.49
N PRO A 159 5.76 2.08 -21.94
CA PRO A 159 5.02 1.13 -21.11
C PRO A 159 4.55 1.72 -19.77
N ALA A 160 5.15 2.83 -19.31
CA ALA A 160 4.69 3.54 -18.11
C ALA A 160 3.49 4.47 -18.41
N GLN A 161 3.30 4.85 -19.68
CA GLN A 161 2.21 5.71 -20.15
C GLN A 161 1.60 5.16 -21.45
N PRO A 162 0.93 3.99 -21.42
CA PRO A 162 0.29 3.45 -22.61
C PRO A 162 -0.85 4.36 -23.05
N LEU A 163 -0.87 4.70 -24.34
CA LEU A 163 -1.93 5.50 -24.93
C LEU A 163 -2.97 4.59 -25.59
N LEU A 164 -4.23 4.75 -25.19
CA LEU A 164 -5.35 4.12 -25.88
C LEU A 164 -5.90 5.08 -26.94
N ALA A 165 -5.98 4.59 -28.17
CA ALA A 165 -6.60 5.29 -29.28
C ALA A 165 -7.78 4.50 -29.85
N VAL A 166 -8.72 5.22 -30.46
CA VAL A 166 -9.81 4.65 -31.24
C VAL A 166 -9.72 5.18 -32.67
N ALA A 167 -9.73 4.28 -33.65
CA ALA A 167 -9.70 4.65 -35.04
C ALA A 167 -11.03 5.25 -35.51
N LEU A 168 -10.95 6.19 -36.45
CA LEU A 168 -12.12 6.66 -37.19
C LEU A 168 -12.70 5.51 -38.04
N ALA A 169 -14.01 5.52 -38.21
CA ALA A 169 -14.68 4.63 -39.14
C ALA A 169 -14.29 4.97 -40.58
N THR A 170 -14.10 3.94 -41.40
CA THR A 170 -13.98 4.07 -42.86
C THR A 170 -15.14 3.35 -43.52
N SER A 171 -15.22 3.38 -44.86
CA SER A 171 -16.21 2.59 -45.61
C SER A 171 -15.97 1.08 -45.50
N GLU A 172 -14.80 0.65 -45.04
CA GLU A 172 -14.39 -0.76 -44.98
C GLU A 172 -14.22 -1.26 -43.53
N THR A 173 -13.96 -0.34 -42.59
CA THR A 173 -13.63 -0.67 -41.20
C THR A 173 -14.56 0.04 -40.24
N SER A 174 -15.11 -0.70 -39.28
CA SER A 174 -15.88 -0.14 -38.16
C SER A 174 -14.99 0.76 -37.31
N GLY A 175 -15.51 1.89 -36.82
CA GLY A 175 -14.78 2.85 -35.98
C GLY A 175 -15.71 3.93 -35.43
N VAL A 176 -15.15 5.03 -34.93
CA VAL A 176 -15.96 6.19 -34.51
C VAL A 176 -16.24 7.14 -35.68
N VAL A 177 -17.44 7.70 -35.73
CA VAL A 177 -17.85 8.66 -36.76
C VAL A 177 -17.90 10.07 -36.17
N GLN A 178 -17.54 11.07 -36.99
CA GLN A 178 -17.73 12.47 -36.62
C GLN A 178 -18.99 13.01 -37.30
N LEU A 179 -19.90 13.59 -36.51
CA LEU A 179 -21.09 14.25 -37.05
C LEU A 179 -20.67 15.48 -37.87
N ALA A 180 -21.35 15.72 -38.99
CA ALA A 180 -21.14 16.90 -39.81
C ALA A 180 -21.57 18.16 -39.05
N ASP A 181 -20.72 19.19 -39.01
CA ASP A 181 -21.15 20.53 -38.63
C ASP A 181 -21.71 21.29 -39.85
N ALA A 182 -22.25 22.49 -39.65
CA ALA A 182 -22.86 23.27 -40.72
C ALA A 182 -21.88 23.62 -41.86
N ALA A 183 -20.61 23.84 -41.54
CA ALA A 183 -19.59 24.14 -42.55
C ALA A 183 -19.25 22.89 -43.38
N ALA A 184 -19.11 21.74 -42.72
CA ALA A 184 -18.86 20.45 -43.36
C ALA A 184 -20.02 20.05 -44.28
N LEU A 185 -21.27 20.29 -43.86
CA LEU A 185 -22.46 20.08 -44.70
C LEU A 185 -22.44 20.97 -45.95
N ALA A 186 -22.15 22.26 -45.79
CA ALA A 186 -22.12 23.21 -46.90
C ALA A 186 -20.97 22.92 -47.90
N ALA A 187 -19.82 22.48 -47.40
CA ALA A 187 -18.66 22.15 -48.21
C ALA A 187 -18.69 20.72 -48.81
N GLY A 188 -19.67 19.89 -48.42
CA GLY A 188 -19.71 18.47 -48.82
C GLY A 188 -18.50 17.68 -48.34
N THR A 189 -18.02 17.96 -47.13
CA THR A 189 -16.81 17.33 -46.59
C THR A 189 -17.04 15.84 -46.37
N ALA A 190 -16.19 15.00 -46.97
CA ALA A 190 -16.24 13.55 -46.82
C ALA A 190 -15.99 13.11 -45.36
N GLU A 191 -16.29 11.85 -45.05
CA GLU A 191 -16.04 11.22 -43.74
C GLU A 191 -16.77 11.90 -42.55
N ARG A 192 -17.95 12.46 -42.84
CA ARG A 192 -18.85 13.02 -41.85
C ARG A 192 -20.22 12.36 -41.94
N VAL A 193 -20.84 12.08 -40.79
CA VAL A 193 -22.19 11.51 -40.73
C VAL A 193 -23.21 12.64 -40.66
N VAL A 194 -24.23 12.55 -41.52
CA VAL A 194 -25.39 13.43 -41.51
C VAL A 194 -26.48 12.77 -40.66
N ASP A 195 -27.00 13.48 -39.67
CA ASP A 195 -28.14 13.00 -38.90
C ASP A 195 -29.48 13.22 -39.64
N ALA A 196 -30.57 12.67 -39.10
CA ALA A 196 -31.89 12.77 -39.72
C ALA A 196 -32.40 14.21 -39.84
N ALA A 197 -32.09 15.08 -38.87
CA ALA A 197 -32.54 16.47 -38.88
C ALA A 197 -31.77 17.30 -39.92
N GLN A 198 -30.47 17.06 -40.05
CA GLN A 198 -29.61 17.67 -41.06
C GLN A 198 -30.01 17.25 -42.47
N LEU A 199 -30.33 15.97 -42.67
CA LEU A 199 -30.86 15.48 -43.94
C LEU A 199 -32.21 16.12 -44.27
N GLN A 200 -33.13 16.20 -43.31
CA GLN A 200 -34.43 16.84 -43.49
C GLN A 200 -34.28 18.32 -43.87
N ALA A 201 -33.39 19.06 -43.22
CA ALA A 201 -33.10 20.45 -43.54
C ALA A 201 -32.50 20.62 -44.94
N ALA A 202 -31.55 19.75 -45.32
CA ALA A 202 -30.98 19.75 -46.65
C ALA A 202 -32.03 19.47 -47.73
N MET A 203 -32.90 18.47 -47.53
CA MET A 203 -34.00 18.14 -48.44
C MET A 203 -35.01 19.28 -48.59
N ALA A 204 -35.36 19.97 -47.49
CA ALA A 204 -36.26 21.12 -47.54
C ALA A 204 -35.67 22.30 -48.32
N SER A 205 -34.34 22.51 -48.25
CA SER A 205 -33.64 23.55 -49.02
C SER A 205 -33.41 23.18 -50.50
N ALA A 206 -33.31 21.88 -50.80
CA ALA A 206 -33.07 21.37 -52.15
C ALA A 206 -34.35 21.22 -52.98
N GLN A 207 -35.53 21.22 -52.34
CA GLN A 207 -36.80 21.31 -53.06
C GLN A 207 -36.84 22.67 -53.77
N PRO A 208 -36.90 22.73 -55.12
CA PRO A 208 -37.06 24.00 -55.80
C PRO A 208 -38.32 24.66 -55.28
N ALA A 209 -38.30 25.98 -55.10
CA ALA A 209 -39.52 26.80 -55.10
C ALA A 209 -40.15 26.77 -56.50
N GLY A 210 -40.41 25.57 -57.01
CA GLY A 210 -41.22 25.36 -58.17
C GLY A 210 -42.64 25.62 -57.72
N ASN A 211 -43.13 26.82 -58.02
CA ASN A 211 -44.46 26.88 -58.59
C ASN A 211 -44.44 25.88 -59.76
N TYR A 212 -44.82 24.64 -59.49
CA TYR A 212 -45.42 23.80 -60.50
C TYR A 212 -46.69 24.55 -60.91
N MET A 213 -46.53 25.59 -61.74
CA MET A 213 -47.62 25.98 -62.61
C MET A 213 -47.93 24.69 -63.37
N PRO A 214 -49.15 24.13 -63.25
CA PRO A 214 -49.55 23.11 -64.19
C PRO A 214 -49.27 23.69 -65.57
N LEU A 215 -48.45 23.02 -66.38
CA LEU A 215 -48.36 23.37 -67.80
C LEU A 215 -49.81 23.35 -68.28
N ASP A 216 -50.32 24.53 -68.61
CA ASP A 216 -51.63 24.64 -69.21
C ASP A 216 -51.54 24.08 -70.62
N ILE A 217 -51.70 22.76 -70.71
CA ILE A 217 -51.70 21.98 -71.93
C ILE A 217 -52.80 22.43 -72.92
N SER A 218 -53.73 23.29 -72.49
CA SER A 218 -54.72 23.90 -73.39
C SER A 218 -54.14 24.94 -74.35
N THR A 219 -52.90 25.39 -74.11
CA THR A 219 -52.19 26.35 -74.97
C THR A 219 -51.22 25.70 -75.97
N LEU A 220 -51.06 24.37 -75.93
CA LEU A 220 -50.22 23.67 -76.89
C LEU A 220 -50.93 23.59 -78.25
N PRO A 221 -50.26 23.98 -79.36
CA PRO A 221 -50.81 23.81 -80.70
C PRO A 221 -51.04 22.33 -80.95
N ALA A 222 -52.20 21.99 -81.53
CA ALA A 222 -52.50 20.62 -81.94
C ALA A 222 -51.37 20.12 -82.84
N LEU A 223 -50.81 18.96 -82.49
CA LEU A 223 -49.79 18.30 -83.28
C LEU A 223 -50.33 18.00 -84.69
N PRO A 224 -49.52 18.18 -85.75
CA PRO A 224 -49.92 17.95 -87.13
C PRO A 224 -50.27 16.49 -87.43
#